data_AF-A0A0B6XZH2-F1
#
_entry.id   AF-A0A0B6XZH2-F1
#
_cell.length_a   1.000
_cell.length_b   1.000
_cell.length_c   1.000
_cell.angle_alpha   90.00
_cell.angle_beta   90.00
_cell.angle_gamma   90.00
#
_symmetry.space_group_name_H-M   'P 1'
#
loop_
_entity.id
_entity.type
_entity.pdbx_description
1 polymer ?
#
loop_
_entity_poly.entity_id
_entity_poly.type
_entity_poly.pdbx_seq_one_letter_code
_entity_poly.pdbx_strand_id
1 'polypeptide(L)'
;AKFLVNANTDPLKKTCPACSQVYLIEPKMLSIKKKILKLGVKVQCPQCKLHWCFQCQAPFHTEMTCKQYQKGDKMVKQWAKELSSGQSNAQKCPKCKIFIQKVNGCDHMKCSKCNTNFCYRCGDRYIRIKLLGNHWSKFSLFGCKYRLMPKRPALRRLIRGANFAARLVAGVILAGLGLAAGAILVGASVVIVPGYGIFRLRRHLQLKEKRKRRQIIHSFTERDLQRVFVLPSHDLTRSNAETG
;
A
#
# COMPACT_ATOMS: atom_id res chain seq x y z
N ALA A 1 25.95 -11.27 11.37
CA ALA A 1 27.34 -10.84 11.59
C ALA A 1 28.19 -11.38 10.43
N LYS A 2 28.88 -10.50 9.68
CA LYS A 2 29.85 -10.95 8.67
C LYS A 2 31.11 -11.33 9.44
N PHE A 3 31.32 -12.63 9.65
CA PHE A 3 32.59 -13.15 10.14
C PHE A 3 33.65 -12.89 9.06
N LEU A 4 34.18 -11.67 9.03
CA LEU A 4 35.54 -11.44 8.54
C LEU A 4 36.46 -11.95 9.66
N VAL A 5 36.47 -13.27 9.87
CA VAL A 5 37.57 -13.92 10.60
C VAL A 5 38.82 -13.48 9.86
N ASN A 6 39.82 -13.03 10.62
CA ASN A 6 41.14 -12.54 10.25
C ASN A 6 41.79 -13.27 9.05
N ALA A 7 41.26 -13.10 7.84
CA ALA A 7 41.79 -13.67 6.60
C ALA A 7 42.99 -12.88 6.07
N ASN A 8 43.62 -12.07 6.94
CA ASN A 8 44.72 -11.16 6.64
C ASN A 8 45.99 -11.50 7.43
N THR A 9 46.03 -12.59 8.20
CA THR A 9 47.27 -13.03 8.87
C THR A 9 48.21 -13.74 7.90
N ASP A 10 47.66 -14.51 6.95
CA ASP A 10 48.46 -15.35 6.06
C ASP A 10 48.50 -14.76 4.64
N PRO A 11 49.68 -14.37 4.11
CA PRO A 11 49.80 -13.75 2.79
C PRO A 11 49.39 -14.66 1.62
N LEU A 12 49.22 -15.97 1.85
CA LEU A 12 48.93 -17.01 0.85
C LEU A 12 47.46 -17.47 0.84
N LYS A 13 46.60 -16.97 1.74
CA LYS A 13 45.21 -17.41 1.90
C LYS A 13 44.26 -16.22 1.85
N LYS A 14 43.31 -16.21 0.92
CA LYS A 14 42.30 -15.14 0.81
C LYS A 14 40.94 -15.68 0.41
N THR A 15 39.88 -14.96 0.75
CA THR A 15 38.51 -15.32 0.37
C THR A 15 38.05 -14.57 -0.88
N CYS A 16 37.25 -15.24 -1.71
CA CYS A 16 36.65 -14.63 -2.88
C CYS A 16 35.67 -13.51 -2.46
N PRO A 17 35.75 -12.30 -3.06
CA PRO A 17 34.89 -11.18 -2.67
C PRO A 17 33.41 -11.37 -3.04
N ALA A 18 33.07 -12.31 -3.93
CA ALA A 18 31.70 -12.58 -4.35
C ALA A 18 31.03 -13.73 -3.60
N CYS A 19 31.67 -14.91 -3.52
CA CYS A 19 31.09 -16.11 -2.91
C CYS A 19 31.68 -16.50 -1.55
N SER A 20 32.65 -15.74 -1.04
CA SER A 20 33.33 -16.01 0.24
C SER A 20 34.08 -17.35 0.31
N GLN A 21 34.25 -18.07 -0.81
CA GLN A 21 35.07 -19.27 -0.88
C GLN A 21 36.54 -18.95 -0.60
N VAL A 22 37.19 -19.78 0.22
CA VAL A 22 38.62 -19.67 0.51
C VAL A 22 39.44 -20.10 -0.71
N TYR A 23 40.47 -19.33 -1.04
CA TYR A 23 41.41 -19.58 -2.12
C TYR A 23 42.84 -19.52 -1.59
N LEU A 24 43.63 -20.52 -1.97
CA LEU A 24 45.04 -20.66 -1.60
C LEU A 24 45.89 -20.47 -2.86
N ILE A 25 47.00 -19.74 -2.74
CA ILE A 25 47.98 -19.60 -3.82
C ILE A 25 49.28 -20.27 -3.41
N GLU A 26 49.89 -21.01 -4.35
CA GLU A 26 51.21 -21.58 -4.16
C GLU A 26 52.30 -20.50 -4.11
N PRO A 27 53.30 -20.61 -3.22
CA PRO A 27 54.37 -19.61 -3.05
C PRO A 27 55.10 -19.25 -4.35
N LYS A 28 55.23 -20.21 -5.28
CA LYS A 28 55.89 -20.04 -6.60
C LYS A 28 55.22 -18.96 -7.47
N MET A 29 53.92 -18.75 -7.31
CA MET A 29 53.16 -17.70 -8.00
C MET A 29 53.43 -16.29 -7.42
N LEU A 30 54.01 -16.21 -6.22
CA LEU A 30 54.46 -14.96 -5.58
C LEU A 30 55.93 -14.64 -5.89
N SER A 31 56.71 -15.63 -6.33
CA SER A 31 58.13 -15.50 -6.72
C SER A 31 58.33 -14.79 -8.07
N ILE A 32 57.25 -14.39 -8.74
CA ILE A 32 57.28 -13.67 -10.00
C ILE A 32 57.88 -12.26 -9.77
N LYS A 33 58.85 -11.85 -10.61
CA LYS A 33 59.61 -10.57 -10.54
C LYS A 33 58.80 -9.44 -9.89
N LYS A 34 59.38 -8.70 -8.92
CA LYS A 34 58.81 -7.56 -8.15
C LYS A 34 57.86 -6.63 -8.92
N LYS A 35 58.04 -6.49 -10.24
CA LYS A 35 57.19 -5.69 -11.15
C LYS A 35 55.79 -6.29 -11.37
N ILE A 36 55.66 -7.62 -11.47
CA ILE A 36 54.37 -8.32 -11.67
C ILE A 36 53.56 -8.35 -10.37
N LEU A 37 54.23 -8.49 -9.21
CA LEU A 37 53.57 -8.35 -7.91
C LEU A 37 52.92 -6.97 -7.73
N LYS A 38 53.52 -5.89 -8.26
CA LYS A 38 52.91 -4.55 -8.19
C LYS A 38 51.64 -4.42 -9.03
N LEU A 39 51.56 -5.15 -10.15
CA LEU A 39 50.43 -5.13 -11.09
C LEU A 39 49.27 -6.01 -10.61
N GLY A 40 49.56 -7.04 -9.82
CA GLY A 40 48.57 -7.90 -9.16
C GLY A 40 48.37 -9.24 -9.87
N VAL A 41 48.16 -10.30 -9.09
CA VAL A 41 47.98 -11.67 -9.59
C VAL A 41 46.52 -11.91 -9.96
N LYS A 42 46.26 -12.29 -11.21
CA LYS A 42 44.92 -12.69 -11.70
C LYS A 42 44.52 -14.03 -11.10
N VAL A 43 43.35 -14.09 -10.49
CA VAL A 43 42.75 -15.34 -10.01
C VAL A 43 41.33 -15.43 -10.51
N GLN A 44 40.94 -16.62 -10.99
CA GLN A 44 39.56 -16.93 -11.33
C GLN A 44 38.97 -17.82 -10.24
N CYS A 45 37.83 -17.42 -9.67
CA CYS A 45 37.13 -18.27 -8.70
C CYS A 45 36.43 -19.44 -9.44
N PRO A 46 36.61 -20.71 -9.03
CA PRO A 46 35.96 -21.85 -9.69
C PRO A 46 34.44 -21.86 -9.49
N GLN A 47 33.94 -21.32 -8.37
CA GLN A 47 32.52 -21.33 -8.02
C GLN A 47 31.73 -20.23 -8.73
N CYS A 48 32.20 -18.97 -8.64
CA CYS A 48 31.47 -17.82 -9.19
C CYS A 48 32.05 -17.29 -10.51
N LYS A 49 33.11 -17.92 -11.05
CA LYS A 49 33.83 -17.52 -12.28
C LYS A 49 34.32 -16.06 -12.27
N LEU A 50 34.35 -15.41 -11.11
CA LEU A 50 34.83 -14.04 -10.95
C LEU A 50 36.34 -13.98 -11.12
N HIS A 51 36.80 -13.05 -11.95
CA HIS A 51 38.21 -12.67 -12.07
C HIS A 51 38.53 -11.53 -11.11
N TRP A 52 39.46 -11.76 -10.20
CA TRP A 52 39.84 -10.79 -9.18
C TRP A 52 41.35 -10.81 -8.94
N CYS A 53 41.87 -9.70 -8.40
CA CYS A 53 43.27 -9.57 -8.06
C CYS A 53 43.52 -10.11 -6.65
N PHE A 54 44.38 -11.11 -6.51
CA PHE A 54 44.66 -11.73 -5.23
C PHE A 54 45.17 -10.72 -4.20
N GLN A 55 46.01 -9.77 -4.61
CA GLN A 55 46.69 -8.88 -3.67
C GLN A 55 45.76 -7.84 -3.05
N CYS A 56 44.90 -7.21 -3.84
CA CYS A 56 44.01 -6.12 -3.39
C CYS A 56 42.55 -6.55 -3.21
N GLN A 57 42.17 -7.78 -3.57
CA GLN A 57 40.78 -8.29 -3.54
C GLN A 57 39.78 -7.49 -4.40
N ALA A 58 40.28 -6.68 -5.34
CA ALA A 58 39.47 -5.93 -6.29
C ALA A 58 39.22 -6.76 -7.58
N PRO A 59 38.28 -6.34 -8.46
CA PRO A 59 38.23 -6.83 -9.84
C PRO A 59 39.61 -6.77 -10.49
N PHE A 60 39.93 -7.78 -11.31
CA PHE A 60 41.25 -7.86 -11.92
C PHE A 60 41.56 -6.63 -12.79
N HIS A 61 42.76 -6.08 -12.65
CA HIS A 61 43.22 -4.88 -13.35
C HIS A 61 44.59 -5.14 -13.99
N THR A 62 44.73 -4.83 -15.28
CA THR A 62 45.97 -5.06 -16.07
C THR A 62 46.85 -3.83 -16.18
N GLU A 63 46.26 -2.64 -16.28
CA GLU A 63 46.97 -1.41 -16.67
C GLU A 63 47.46 -0.57 -15.48
N MET A 64 47.08 -0.94 -14.26
CA MET A 64 47.38 -0.16 -13.06
C MET A 64 47.84 -1.05 -11.91
N THR A 65 48.68 -0.48 -11.06
CA THR A 65 49.12 -1.16 -9.83
C THR A 65 48.00 -1.23 -8.79
N CYS A 66 48.08 -2.20 -7.88
CA CYS A 66 47.13 -2.32 -6.77
C CYS A 66 46.98 -1.01 -5.98
N LYS A 67 48.08 -0.26 -5.79
CA LYS A 67 48.09 1.03 -5.09
C LYS A 67 47.34 2.12 -5.88
N GLN A 68 47.55 2.19 -7.20
CA GLN A 68 46.85 3.14 -8.06
C GLN A 68 45.34 2.84 -8.11
N TYR A 69 44.95 1.56 -8.23
CA TYR A 69 43.56 1.15 -8.18
C TYR A 69 42.89 1.58 -6.87
N GLN A 70 43.52 1.31 -5.72
CA GLN A 70 43.00 1.72 -4.41
C GLN A 70 42.91 3.25 -4.27
N LYS A 71 43.87 3.99 -4.82
CA LYS A 71 43.82 5.47 -4.84
C LYS A 71 42.65 5.96 -5.70
N GLY A 72 42.45 5.39 -6.87
CA GLY A 72 41.31 5.68 -7.75
C GLY A 72 39.97 5.42 -7.07
N ASP A 73 39.79 4.25 -6.46
CA ASP A 73 38.57 3.90 -5.74
C ASP A 73 38.29 4.83 -4.55
N LYS A 74 39.33 5.27 -3.84
CA LYS A 74 39.20 6.31 -2.79
C LYS A 74 38.75 7.65 -3.38
N MET A 75 39.32 8.09 -4.48
CA MET A 75 38.94 9.34 -5.15
C MET A 75 37.48 9.31 -5.63
N VAL A 76 37.05 8.21 -6.26
CA VAL A 76 35.65 8.03 -6.69
C VAL A 76 34.70 8.06 -5.49
N LYS A 77 35.05 7.40 -4.39
CA LYS A 77 34.24 7.41 -3.15
C LYS A 77 34.18 8.78 -2.49
N GLN A 78 35.24 9.58 -2.62
CA GLN A 78 35.31 10.94 -2.09
C GLN A 78 34.45 11.87 -2.94
N TRP A 79 34.68 11.88 -4.26
CA TRP A 79 33.88 12.63 -5.22
C TRP A 79 32.38 12.30 -5.09
N ALA A 80 32.02 11.03 -4.94
CA ALA A 80 30.62 10.62 -4.76
C ALA A 80 29.95 11.24 -3.54
N LYS A 81 30.71 11.51 -2.46
CA LYS A 81 30.22 12.12 -1.22
C LYS A 81 30.28 13.64 -1.22
N GLU A 82 31.04 14.22 -2.13
CA GLU A 82 31.22 15.66 -2.26
C GLU A 82 29.87 16.32 -2.60
N LEU A 83 29.59 17.45 -1.93
CA LEU A 83 28.34 18.17 -2.10
C LEU A 83 28.48 19.20 -3.21
N SER A 84 27.98 18.89 -4.41
CA SER A 84 27.71 19.89 -5.44
C SER A 84 26.33 20.50 -5.20
N SER A 85 26.23 21.84 -5.09
CA SER A 85 24.94 22.54 -5.00
C SER A 85 24.01 22.05 -3.88
N GLY A 86 24.58 21.64 -2.74
CA GLY A 86 23.84 21.20 -1.56
C GLY A 86 23.38 19.72 -1.56
N GLN A 87 23.78 18.91 -2.54
CA GLN A 87 23.52 17.47 -2.59
C GLN A 87 24.76 16.69 -3.02
N SER A 88 24.90 15.44 -2.57
CA SER A 88 26.02 14.59 -2.97
C SER A 88 25.99 14.25 -4.46
N ASN A 89 27.16 14.23 -5.11
CA ASN A 89 27.31 13.90 -6.53
C ASN A 89 26.71 12.53 -6.91
N ALA A 90 26.86 11.52 -6.03
CA ALA A 90 26.30 10.18 -6.25
C ALA A 90 25.66 9.62 -4.98
N GLN A 91 24.49 9.00 -5.12
CA GLN A 91 23.77 8.37 -4.01
C GLN A 91 23.99 6.86 -3.97
N LYS A 92 24.13 6.30 -2.76
CA LYS A 92 24.22 4.85 -2.57
C LYS A 92 22.85 4.19 -2.65
N CYS A 93 22.78 3.06 -3.36
CA CYS A 93 21.62 2.19 -3.32
C CYS A 93 21.44 1.59 -1.89
N PRO A 94 20.25 1.65 -1.29
CA PRO A 94 20.02 1.11 0.06
C PRO A 94 20.18 -0.42 0.15
N LYS A 95 19.98 -1.15 -0.96
CA LYS A 95 20.06 -2.62 -1.00
C LYS A 95 21.47 -3.11 -1.35
N CYS A 96 22.03 -2.69 -2.48
CA CYS A 96 23.31 -3.20 -2.98
C CYS A 96 24.51 -2.27 -2.74
N LYS A 97 24.30 -1.07 -2.17
CA LYS A 97 25.32 -0.09 -1.78
C LYS A 97 26.20 0.44 -2.93
N ILE A 98 25.86 0.16 -4.18
CA ILE A 98 26.52 0.78 -5.34
C ILE A 98 26.21 2.27 -5.38
N PHE A 99 27.17 3.08 -5.83
CA PHE A 99 26.95 4.49 -6.10
C PHE A 99 26.24 4.65 -7.45
N ILE A 100 25.21 5.48 -7.46
CA ILE A 100 24.42 5.80 -8.63
C ILE A 100 24.50 7.31 -8.77
N GLN A 101 24.84 7.80 -9.95
CA GLN A 101 24.80 9.22 -10.28
C GLN A 101 23.46 9.54 -10.93
N LYS A 102 22.87 10.68 -10.57
CA LYS A 102 21.70 11.24 -11.25
C LYS A 102 22.17 12.20 -12.33
N VAL A 103 21.72 12.01 -13.57
CA VAL A 103 22.03 12.92 -14.68
C VAL A 103 21.10 14.11 -14.62
N ASN A 104 19.78 13.91 -14.72
CA ASN A 104 18.74 14.93 -14.60
C ASN A 104 17.38 14.29 -14.27
N GLY A 105 16.38 15.09 -13.86
CA GLY A 105 14.98 14.65 -13.72
C GLY A 105 14.49 14.36 -12.29
N CYS A 106 13.62 13.36 -12.14
CA CYS A 106 12.91 13.03 -10.88
C CYS A 106 13.83 12.39 -9.83
N ASP A 107 13.52 12.59 -8.55
CA ASP A 107 14.25 11.97 -7.42
C ASP A 107 13.90 10.49 -7.19
N HIS A 108 12.87 9.98 -7.86
CA HIS A 108 12.50 8.57 -7.82
C HIS A 108 13.39 7.80 -8.80
N MET A 109 14.35 7.03 -8.28
CA MET A 109 15.28 6.24 -9.08
C MET A 109 15.11 4.74 -8.80
N LYS A 110 15.36 3.94 -9.85
CA LYS A 110 15.43 2.49 -9.77
C LYS A 110 16.88 2.05 -9.97
N CYS A 111 17.40 1.25 -9.04
CA CYS A 111 18.75 0.71 -9.16
C CYS A 111 18.82 -0.30 -10.32
N SER A 112 19.75 -0.12 -11.26
CA SER A 112 19.95 -1.03 -12.41
C SER A 112 20.41 -2.43 -12.00
N LYS A 113 21.21 -2.54 -10.93
CA LYS A 113 21.76 -3.83 -10.47
C LYS A 113 20.76 -4.67 -9.68
N CYS A 114 19.98 -4.06 -8.80
CA CYS A 114 19.12 -4.79 -7.86
C CYS A 114 17.62 -4.45 -7.97
N ASN A 115 17.25 -3.67 -8.99
CA ASN A 115 15.88 -3.25 -9.31
C ASN A 115 15.10 -2.61 -8.16
N THR A 116 15.79 -2.10 -7.14
CA THR A 116 15.16 -1.48 -5.98
C THR A 116 14.87 -0.01 -6.27
N ASN A 117 13.62 0.40 -6.02
CA ASN A 117 13.21 1.80 -6.08
C ASN A 117 13.63 2.52 -4.80
N PHE A 118 14.34 3.65 -4.94
CA PHE A 118 14.82 4.45 -3.82
C PHE A 118 14.82 5.95 -4.19
N CYS A 119 14.79 6.80 -3.17
CA CYS A 119 14.83 8.24 -3.35
C CYS A 119 16.28 8.72 -3.44
N TYR A 120 16.63 9.40 -4.52
CA TYR A 120 17.98 9.92 -4.72
C TYR A 120 18.39 10.96 -3.68
N ARG A 121 17.45 11.78 -3.18
CA ARG A 121 17.74 12.82 -2.19
C ARG A 121 18.11 12.30 -0.81
N CYS A 122 17.45 11.25 -0.34
CA CYS A 122 17.68 10.72 1.02
C CYS A 122 18.38 9.36 1.06
N GLY A 123 18.39 8.62 -0.04
CA GLY A 123 18.89 7.24 -0.09
C GLY A 123 17.93 6.19 0.44
N ASP A 124 16.76 6.59 0.95
CA ASP A 124 15.80 5.65 1.53
C ASP A 124 15.05 4.88 0.43
N ARG A 125 14.73 3.61 0.74
CA ARG A 125 13.94 2.76 -0.13
C ARG A 125 12.48 3.24 -0.16
N TYR A 126 11.85 3.21 -1.33
CA TYR A 126 10.40 3.39 -1.41
C TYR A 126 9.69 2.16 -0.84
N ILE A 127 9.00 2.36 0.28
CA ILE A 127 8.13 1.35 0.90
C ILE A 127 6.69 1.74 0.56
N ARG A 128 5.93 0.84 -0.06
CA ARG A 128 4.49 1.04 -0.31
C ARG A 128 3.69 0.36 0.79
N ILE A 129 3.41 1.07 1.87
CA ILE A 129 2.41 0.64 2.86
C ILE A 129 1.33 1.73 2.87
N LYS A 130 0.07 1.36 2.57
CA LYS A 130 -1.05 2.30 2.43
C LYS A 130 -1.20 3.24 3.65
N LEU A 131 -0.95 2.71 4.84
CA LEU A 131 -1.07 3.44 6.12
C LEU A 131 0.06 4.46 6.35
N LEU A 132 1.27 4.19 5.86
CA LEU A 132 2.48 4.97 6.16
C LEU A 132 2.76 6.09 5.15
N GLY A 133 1.84 6.25 4.19
CA GLY A 133 1.87 7.31 3.18
C GLY A 133 2.92 7.10 2.09
N ASN A 134 3.02 8.08 1.20
CA ASN A 134 4.01 8.10 0.13
C ASN A 134 5.27 8.86 0.58
N HIS A 135 6.44 8.42 0.10
CA HIS A 135 7.71 9.03 0.49
C HIS A 135 7.83 10.53 0.14
N TRP A 136 7.04 11.00 -0.84
CA TRP A 136 7.03 12.38 -1.31
C TRP A 136 6.26 13.33 -0.38
N SER A 137 5.20 12.90 0.32
CA SER A 137 4.45 13.84 1.17
C SER A 137 5.27 14.31 2.37
N LYS A 138 5.09 15.59 2.73
CA LYS A 138 5.85 16.28 3.79
C LYS A 138 5.69 15.61 5.16
N PHE A 139 4.50 15.07 5.43
CA PHE A 139 4.09 14.55 6.74
C PHE A 139 4.00 13.03 6.82
N SER A 140 4.44 12.30 5.79
CA SER A 140 4.57 10.84 5.90
C SER A 140 5.66 10.46 6.89
N LEU A 141 5.40 9.43 7.70
CA LEU A 141 6.30 8.94 8.74
C LEU A 141 7.68 8.58 8.15
N PHE A 142 7.66 7.88 7.01
CA PHE A 142 8.85 7.50 6.23
C PHE A 142 9.08 8.40 5.00
N GLY A 143 8.68 9.67 5.07
CA GLY A 143 8.92 10.66 4.02
C GLY A 143 10.39 11.10 3.91
N CYS A 144 10.74 11.75 2.79
CA CYS A 144 12.11 12.22 2.53
C CYS A 144 12.65 13.14 3.65
N LYS A 145 13.83 12.80 4.20
CA LYS A 145 14.51 13.55 5.26
C LYS A 145 14.75 15.03 4.91
N TYR A 146 15.05 15.33 3.65
CA TYR A 146 15.43 16.67 3.22
C TYR A 146 14.25 17.58 2.89
N ARG A 147 13.01 17.09 2.98
CA ARG A 147 11.79 17.85 2.66
C ARG A 147 11.18 18.58 3.85
N LEU A 148 11.31 18.02 5.05
CA LEU A 148 10.77 18.60 6.27
C LEU A 148 11.92 18.91 7.22
N MET A 149 12.23 20.18 7.40
CA MET A 149 13.23 20.68 8.37
C MET A 149 14.56 19.90 8.33
N PRO A 150 15.38 20.03 7.27
CA PRO A 150 16.64 19.29 7.11
C PRO A 150 17.60 19.45 8.30
N LYS A 151 17.67 20.67 8.86
CA LYS A 151 18.59 21.06 9.94
C LYS A 151 18.17 20.62 11.36
N ARG A 152 16.90 20.28 11.60
CA ARG A 152 16.37 19.93 12.94
C ARG A 152 15.76 18.51 12.96
N PRO A 153 16.57 17.45 13.21
CA PRO A 153 16.10 16.08 13.11
C PRO A 153 15.09 15.69 14.20
N ALA A 154 15.22 16.22 15.42
CA ALA A 154 14.31 15.94 16.54
C ALA A 154 12.89 16.46 16.23
N LEU A 155 12.78 17.74 15.85
CA LEU A 155 11.50 18.36 15.49
C LEU A 155 10.83 17.66 14.30
N ARG A 156 11.62 17.22 13.30
CA ARG A 156 11.07 16.42 12.19
C ARG A 156 10.45 15.11 12.67
N ARG A 157 11.12 14.37 13.56
CA ARG A 157 10.61 13.11 14.11
C ARG A 157 9.34 13.37 14.92
N LEU A 158 9.32 14.43 15.73
CA LEU A 158 8.16 14.83 16.52
C LEU A 158 6.95 15.16 15.65
N ILE A 159 7.11 16.02 14.62
CA ILE A 159 6.00 16.39 13.72
C ILE A 159 5.43 15.16 12.99
N ARG A 160 6.30 14.26 12.50
CA ARG A 160 5.86 13.04 11.82
C ARG A 160 5.18 12.07 12.79
N GLY A 161 5.71 11.93 13.99
CA GLY A 161 5.11 11.11 15.05
C GLY A 161 3.74 11.64 15.47
N ALA A 162 3.62 12.96 15.68
CA ALA A 162 2.37 13.62 16.02
C ALA A 162 1.31 13.46 14.92
N ASN A 163 1.67 13.64 13.64
CA ASN A 163 0.73 13.43 12.55
C ASN A 163 0.27 11.96 12.45
N PHE A 164 1.18 11.01 12.67
CA PHE A 164 0.81 9.60 12.68
C PHE A 164 -0.14 9.28 13.86
N ALA A 165 0.17 9.76 15.06
CA ALA A 165 -0.69 9.61 16.23
C ALA A 165 -2.08 10.24 16.01
N ALA A 166 -2.15 11.44 15.45
CA ALA A 166 -3.41 12.11 15.13
C ALA A 166 -4.27 11.28 14.16
N ARG A 167 -3.67 10.64 13.15
CA ARG A 167 -4.39 9.75 12.23
C ARG A 167 -4.88 8.47 12.90
N LEU A 168 -4.13 7.92 13.84
CA LEU A 168 -4.56 6.76 14.63
C LEU A 168 -5.75 7.12 15.53
N VAL A 169 -5.66 8.24 16.26
CA VAL A 169 -6.75 8.73 17.13
C VAL A 169 -8.00 9.01 16.30
N ALA A 170 -7.87 9.73 15.18
CA ALA A 170 -8.99 9.98 14.27
C ALA A 170 -9.61 8.67 13.74
N GLY A 171 -8.79 7.66 13.43
CA GLY A 171 -9.26 6.34 13.02
C GLY A 171 -10.08 5.64 14.10
N VAL A 172 -9.63 5.68 15.36
CA VAL A 172 -10.37 5.11 16.50
C VAL A 172 -11.69 5.84 16.75
N ILE A 173 -11.68 7.16 16.70
CA ILE A 173 -12.89 7.97 16.90
C ILE A 173 -13.91 7.67 15.80
N LEU A 174 -13.50 7.65 14.53
CA LEU A 174 -14.38 7.33 13.41
C LEU A 174 -14.95 5.91 13.50
N ALA A 175 -14.14 4.94 13.91
CA ALA A 175 -14.60 3.58 14.16
C ALA A 175 -15.66 3.54 15.28
N GLY A 176 -15.41 4.24 16.39
CA GLY A 176 -16.37 4.34 17.51
C GLY A 176 -17.69 4.99 17.10
N LEU A 177 -17.64 6.11 16.37
CA LEU A 177 -18.84 6.77 15.84
C LEU A 177 -19.60 5.87 14.87
N GLY A 178 -18.89 5.13 14.01
CA GLY A 178 -19.50 4.16 13.09
C GLY A 178 -20.24 3.04 13.83
N LEU A 179 -19.66 2.51 14.92
CA LEU A 179 -20.31 1.50 15.74
C LEU A 179 -21.54 2.04 16.48
N ALA A 180 -21.46 3.24 17.05
CA ALA A 180 -22.58 3.87 17.72
C ALA A 180 -23.74 4.15 16.77
N ALA A 181 -23.46 4.73 15.60
CA ALA A 181 -24.46 4.95 14.56
C ALA A 181 -25.09 3.63 14.08
N GLY A 182 -24.27 2.58 13.90
CA GLY A 182 -24.74 1.24 13.57
C GLY A 182 -25.70 0.67 14.61
N ALA A 183 -25.37 0.78 15.89
CA ALA A 183 -26.22 0.30 16.98
C ALA A 183 -27.57 1.04 17.04
N ILE A 184 -27.57 2.37 16.84
CA ILE A 184 -28.80 3.18 16.80
C ILE A 184 -29.69 2.75 15.64
N LEU A 185 -29.13 2.57 14.45
CA LEU A 185 -29.88 2.13 13.27
C LEU A 185 -30.50 0.73 13.47
N VAL A 186 -29.73 -0.20 14.03
CA VAL A 186 -30.25 -1.54 14.35
C VAL A 186 -31.37 -1.44 15.40
N GLY A 187 -31.18 -0.71 16.49
CA GLY A 187 -32.21 -0.52 17.52
C GLY A 187 -33.49 0.11 16.98
N ALA A 188 -33.38 1.18 16.17
CA ALA A 188 -34.53 1.81 15.53
C ALA A 188 -35.25 0.84 14.58
N SER A 189 -34.52 0.04 13.81
CA SER A 189 -35.11 -0.94 12.89
C SER A 189 -35.93 -2.02 13.62
N VAL A 190 -35.45 -2.48 14.79
CA VAL A 190 -36.14 -3.48 15.62
C VAL A 190 -37.47 -2.95 16.18
N VAL A 191 -37.61 -1.63 16.37
CA VAL A 191 -38.86 -1.02 16.86
C VAL A 191 -39.79 -0.64 15.70
N ILE A 192 -39.25 0.02 14.68
CA ILE A 192 -40.02 0.56 13.56
C ILE A 192 -40.62 -0.56 12.71
N VAL A 193 -39.87 -1.64 12.43
CA VAL A 193 -40.34 -2.71 11.54
C VAL A 193 -41.55 -3.46 12.13
N PRO A 194 -41.53 -3.93 13.40
CA PRO A 194 -42.71 -4.55 14.01
C PRO A 194 -43.86 -3.57 14.20
N GLY A 195 -43.58 -2.33 14.62
CA GLY A 195 -44.60 -1.28 14.78
C GLY A 195 -45.33 -1.00 13.46
N TYR A 196 -44.59 -0.86 12.36
CA TYR A 196 -45.15 -0.72 11.02
C TYR A 196 -45.92 -1.97 10.59
N GLY A 197 -45.43 -3.17 10.93
CA GLY A 197 -46.13 -4.44 10.68
C GLY A 197 -47.51 -4.49 11.35
N ILE A 198 -47.58 -4.15 12.64
CA ILE A 198 -48.84 -4.10 13.41
C ILE A 198 -49.79 -3.04 12.85
N PHE A 199 -49.28 -1.83 12.58
CA PHE A 199 -50.07 -0.75 11.98
C PHE A 199 -50.66 -1.17 10.63
N ARG A 200 -49.82 -1.78 9.77
CA ARG A 200 -50.25 -2.28 8.46
C ARG A 200 -51.30 -3.38 8.59
N LEU A 201 -51.14 -4.31 9.54
CA LEU A 201 -52.12 -5.36 9.80
C LEU A 201 -53.47 -4.79 10.27
N ARG A 202 -53.47 -3.86 11.24
CA ARG A 202 -54.70 -3.19 11.71
C ARG A 202 -55.43 -2.47 10.58
N ARG A 203 -54.69 -1.72 9.75
CA ARG A 203 -55.26 -1.04 8.59
C ARG A 203 -55.90 -2.03 7.61
N HIS A 204 -55.27 -3.18 7.41
CA HIS A 204 -55.80 -4.24 6.54
C HIS A 204 -57.07 -4.88 7.11
N LEU A 205 -57.11 -5.14 8.42
CA LEU A 205 -58.29 -5.67 9.12
C LEU A 205 -59.46 -4.67 9.07
N GLN A 206 -59.21 -3.38 9.34
CA GLN A 206 -60.24 -2.33 9.24
C GLN A 206 -60.81 -2.21 7.83
N LEU A 207 -59.97 -2.30 6.80
CA LEU A 207 -60.42 -2.29 5.41
C LEU A 207 -61.23 -3.56 5.08
N LYS A 208 -60.85 -4.72 5.61
CA LYS A 208 -61.60 -5.98 5.44
C LYS A 208 -62.98 -5.90 6.11
N GLU A 209 -63.09 -5.35 7.31
CA GLU A 209 -64.38 -5.11 7.97
C GLU A 209 -65.25 -4.10 7.20
N LYS A 210 -64.68 -2.98 6.73
CA LYS A 210 -65.41 -2.02 5.91
C LYS A 210 -65.95 -2.67 4.63
N ARG A 211 -65.17 -3.53 3.97
CA ARG A 211 -65.63 -4.31 2.79
C ARG A 211 -66.77 -5.27 3.14
N LYS A 212 -66.65 -6.04 4.24
CA LYS A 212 -67.73 -6.92 4.71
C LYS A 212 -69.02 -6.15 5.02
N ARG A 213 -68.92 -5.02 5.74
CA ARG A 213 -70.08 -4.16 6.02
C ARG A 213 -70.75 -3.66 4.74
N ARG A 214 -69.96 -3.20 3.75
CA ARG A 214 -70.50 -2.78 2.43
C ARG A 214 -71.21 -3.91 1.70
N GLN A 215 -70.66 -5.12 1.71
CA GLN A 215 -71.31 -6.31 1.11
C GLN A 215 -72.63 -6.66 1.81
N ILE A 216 -72.66 -6.62 3.14
CA ILE A 216 -73.89 -6.87 3.91
C ILE A 216 -74.96 -5.81 3.57
N ILE A 217 -74.59 -4.53 3.56
CA ILE A 217 -75.51 -3.45 3.19
C ILE A 217 -76.05 -3.67 1.78
N HIS A 218 -75.18 -3.95 0.81
CA HIS A 218 -75.58 -4.24 -0.58
C HIS A 218 -76.59 -5.38 -0.67
N SER A 219 -76.34 -6.48 0.06
CA SER A 219 -77.26 -7.64 0.12
C SER A 219 -78.59 -7.35 0.83
N PHE A 220 -78.65 -6.31 1.66
CA PHE A 220 -79.88 -5.86 2.31
C PHE A 220 -80.69 -5.00 1.33
N THR A 221 -80.04 -4.02 0.68
CA THR A 221 -80.64 -3.22 -0.39
C THR A 221 -81.20 -4.06 -1.54
N GLU A 222 -80.52 -5.12 -1.98
CA GLU A 222 -81.07 -6.03 -3.01
C GLU A 222 -82.33 -6.77 -2.54
N ARG A 223 -82.37 -7.23 -1.28
CA ARG A 223 -83.55 -7.90 -0.72
C ARG A 223 -84.73 -6.96 -0.53
N ASP A 224 -84.49 -5.71 -0.14
CA ASP A 224 -85.55 -4.70 -0.02
C ASP A 224 -86.10 -4.29 -1.39
N LEU A 225 -85.25 -4.17 -2.42
CA LEU A 225 -85.70 -3.97 -3.81
C LEU A 225 -86.57 -5.12 -4.33
N GLN A 226 -86.21 -6.36 -4.01
CA GLN A 226 -87.03 -7.53 -4.34
C GLN A 226 -88.37 -7.57 -3.60
N ARG A 227 -88.49 -7.01 -2.40
CA ARG A 227 -89.77 -6.89 -1.69
C ARG A 227 -90.69 -5.81 -2.26
N VAL A 228 -90.15 -4.67 -2.68
CA VAL A 228 -90.94 -3.57 -3.27
C VAL A 228 -91.52 -3.94 -4.63
N PHE A 229 -90.85 -4.80 -5.40
CA PHE A 229 -91.34 -5.29 -6.70
C PHE A 229 -92.46 -6.35 -6.61
N VAL A 230 -92.85 -6.79 -5.41
CA VAL A 230 -93.99 -7.70 -5.20
C VAL A 230 -95.14 -6.90 -4.59
N LEU A 231 -95.66 -5.92 -5.32
CA LEU A 231 -96.99 -5.33 -5.06
C LEU A 231 -97.88 -5.61 -6.27
N PRO A 232 -99.08 -6.21 -6.07
CA PRO A 232 -99.94 -6.59 -7.18
C PRO A 232 -100.58 -5.36 -7.79
N SER A 233 -100.31 -5.10 -9.07
CA SER A 233 -101.07 -4.16 -9.89
C SER A 233 -102.43 -4.79 -10.20
N HIS A 234 -103.49 -4.33 -9.53
CA HIS A 234 -104.87 -4.57 -9.98
C HIS A 234 -105.43 -3.32 -10.67
N ASP A 235 -106.04 -3.60 -11.81
CA ASP A 235 -106.37 -2.73 -12.92
C ASP A 235 -107.43 -1.65 -12.65
N LEU A 236 -107.27 -0.52 -13.33
CA LEU A 236 -108.33 0.42 -13.69
C LEU A 236 -108.24 0.74 -15.19
N THR A 237 -109.00 -0.02 -15.99
CA THR A 237 -109.50 0.36 -17.32
C THR A 237 -110.90 -0.24 -17.43
N ARG A 238 -111.94 0.34 -18.03
CA ARG A 238 -112.15 1.56 -18.82
C ARG A 238 -113.67 1.57 -19.10
N SER A 239 -114.33 2.72 -19.07
CA SER A 239 -115.74 2.87 -19.40
C SER A 239 -115.98 2.96 -20.93
N ASN A 240 -117.07 2.31 -21.35
CA ASN A 240 -118.01 2.61 -22.46
C ASN A 240 -117.57 2.43 -23.93
N ALA A 241 -118.25 1.54 -24.67
CA ALA A 241 -119.44 1.83 -25.53
C ALA A 241 -119.58 0.83 -26.70
N GLU A 242 -120.82 0.32 -26.94
CA GLU A 242 -121.58 0.18 -28.21
C GLU A 242 -120.84 -0.20 -29.52
N THR A 243 -121.30 -1.01 -30.48
CA THR A 243 -122.60 -1.53 -30.99
C THR A 243 -122.27 -2.57 -32.09
N GLY A 244 -123.22 -3.44 -32.47
CA GLY A 244 -123.16 -4.22 -33.73
C GLY A 244 -123.60 -5.67 -33.59
#